data_AF-A0AA41T557-F1
#
_entry.id   AF-A0AA41T557-F1
#
_cell.length_a   1.000
_cell.length_b   1.000
_cell.length_c   1.000
_cell.angle_alpha   90.00
_cell.angle_beta   90.00
_cell.angle_gamma   90.00
#
_symmetry.space_group_name_H-M   'P 1'
#
loop_
_entity.id
_entity.type
_entity.pdbx_description
1 polymer ?
#
loop_
_entity_poly.entity_id
_entity_poly.type
_entity_poly.pdbx_seq_one_letter_code
_entity_poly.pdbx_strand_id
1 'polypeptide(L)'
;MTGEVIVIAKWDYTAQQDQELDIQKNKHLWLLDDSKTWWREGDFLIRDSESSPSDFSVSLKASGQNRHFKVQLVDNVYCIGQRRFPGMDELVEHYKKAPIFTNEHREKLYLVRALQ
;
A
#
# COMPACT_ATOMS: atom_id res chain seq x y z
N MET A 1 9.27 -11.91 -28.72
CA MET A 1 8.06 -12.75 -28.79
C MET A 1 7.35 -12.62 -27.45
N THR A 2 6.61 -11.53 -27.24
CA THR A 2 5.70 -11.43 -26.09
C THR A 2 4.48 -12.28 -26.45
N GLY A 3 4.37 -13.46 -25.84
CA GLY A 3 3.20 -14.32 -26.03
C GLY A 3 1.95 -13.59 -25.56
N GLU A 4 0.82 -13.81 -26.22
CA GLU A 4 -0.44 -13.23 -25.76
C GLU A 4 -0.80 -13.82 -24.40
N VAL A 5 -0.88 -12.98 -23.37
CA VAL A 5 -1.24 -13.39 -22.01
C VAL A 5 -2.70 -13.00 -21.77
N ILE A 6 -3.51 -13.98 -21.35
CA ILE A 6 -4.89 -13.77 -20.93
C ILE A 6 -4.93 -13.77 -19.41
N VAL A 7 -5.49 -12.72 -18.81
CA VAL A 7 -5.74 -12.60 -17.37
C VAL A 7 -7.23 -12.69 -17.07
N ILE A 8 -7.57 -13.11 -15.86
CA ILE A 8 -8.95 -13.14 -15.37
C ILE A 8 -9.12 -12.06 -14.30
N ALA A 9 -10.09 -11.19 -14.49
CA ALA A 9 -10.45 -10.18 -13.50
C ALA A 9 -10.97 -10.85 -12.21
N LYS A 10 -10.37 -10.53 -11.06
CA LYS A 10 -10.79 -11.07 -9.76
C LYS A 10 -11.93 -10.27 -9.12
N TRP A 11 -12.11 -9.03 -9.53
CA TRP A 11 -13.10 -8.09 -9.02
C TRP A 11 -13.67 -7.24 -10.14
N ASP A 12 -14.86 -6.69 -9.91
CA ASP A 12 -15.39 -5.59 -10.71
C ASP A 12 -14.62 -4.31 -10.38
N TYR A 13 -14.39 -3.47 -11.39
CA TYR A 13 -13.75 -2.18 -11.24
C TYR A 13 -14.40 -1.19 -12.21
N THR A 14 -14.80 -0.04 -11.68
CA THR A 14 -15.31 1.08 -12.47
C THR A 14 -14.18 2.09 -12.66
N ALA A 15 -13.89 2.42 -13.90
CA ALA A 15 -12.91 3.42 -14.29
C ALA A 15 -13.22 4.75 -13.60
N GLN A 16 -12.19 5.34 -12.99
CA GLN A 16 -12.27 6.64 -12.33
C GLN A 16 -11.71 7.76 -13.22
N GLN A 17 -10.94 7.39 -14.25
CA GLN A 17 -10.32 8.31 -15.20
C GLN A 17 -10.55 7.84 -16.65
N ASP A 18 -10.49 8.78 -17.60
CA ASP A 18 -10.72 8.50 -19.03
C ASP A 18 -9.72 7.51 -19.65
N GLN A 19 -8.58 7.28 -18.99
CA GLN A 19 -7.55 6.34 -19.42
C GLN A 19 -7.70 4.93 -18.83
N GLU A 20 -8.70 4.72 -17.97
CA GLU A 20 -8.95 3.44 -17.30
C GLU A 20 -10.06 2.65 -18.01
N LEU A 21 -10.07 1.33 -17.82
CA LEU A 21 -11.06 0.43 -18.41
C LEU A 21 -12.01 -0.07 -17.33
N ASP A 22 -13.32 -0.05 -17.59
CA ASP A 22 -14.29 -0.77 -16.77
C ASP A 22 -14.06 -2.29 -16.89
N ILE A 23 -13.88 -2.93 -15.74
CA ILE A 23 -13.60 -4.36 -15.64
C ILE A 23 -14.74 -5.04 -14.91
N GLN A 24 -15.20 -6.16 -15.45
CA GLN A 24 -16.15 -7.04 -14.77
C GLN A 24 -15.42 -8.26 -14.21
N LYS A 25 -15.81 -8.67 -13.00
CA LYS A 25 -15.29 -9.88 -12.36
C LYS A 25 -15.46 -11.10 -13.27
N ASN A 26 -14.46 -11.97 -13.27
CA ASN A 26 -14.34 -13.17 -14.09
C ASN A 26 -14.20 -12.92 -15.61
N LYS A 27 -14.12 -11.66 -16.08
CA LYS A 27 -13.86 -11.38 -17.49
C LYS A 27 -12.42 -11.74 -17.84
N HIS A 28 -12.24 -12.40 -18.98
CA HIS A 28 -10.94 -12.67 -19.58
C HIS A 28 -10.49 -11.44 -20.37
N LEU A 29 -9.30 -10.94 -20.07
CA LEU A 29 -8.72 -9.75 -20.68
C LEU A 29 -7.36 -10.08 -21.29
N TRP A 30 -7.08 -9.49 -22.45
CA TRP A 30 -5.75 -9.54 -23.04
C TRP A 30 -4.84 -8.54 -22.33
N LEU A 31 -3.75 -9.03 -21.78
CA LEU A 31 -2.72 -8.20 -21.15
C LEU A 31 -1.81 -7.64 -22.24
N LEU A 32 -1.96 -6.35 -22.53
CA LEU A 32 -1.18 -5.66 -23.57
C LEU A 32 0.20 -5.23 -23.07
N ASP A 33 0.28 -4.74 -21.83
CA ASP A 33 1.49 -4.23 -21.21
C ASP A 33 1.37 -4.33 -19.68
N ASP A 34 2.33 -5.00 -19.03
CA ASP A 34 2.48 -5.08 -17.57
C ASP A 34 3.79 -4.46 -17.07
N SER A 35 4.54 -3.80 -17.97
CA SER A 35 5.78 -3.11 -17.62
C SER A 35 5.57 -1.97 -16.63
N LYS A 36 4.34 -1.44 -16.56
CA LYS A 36 3.93 -0.42 -15.62
C LYS A 36 3.02 -1.02 -14.56
N THR A 37 3.45 -0.90 -13.31
CA THR A 37 2.62 -1.19 -12.14
C THR A 37 1.89 0.07 -11.70
N TRP A 38 0.59 -0.05 -11.41
CA TRP A 38 -0.24 1.03 -10.85
C TRP A 38 0.19 1.46 -9.44
N TRP A 39 0.96 0.61 -8.76
CA TRP A 39 1.50 0.85 -7.43
C TRP A 39 3.02 1.09 -7.52
N ARG A 40 3.51 2.12 -6.85
CA ARG A 40 4.94 2.45 -6.78
C ARG A 40 5.47 2.19 -5.39
N GLU A 41 6.79 2.01 -5.28
CA GLU A 41 7.43 1.97 -3.96
C GLU A 41 7.07 3.23 -3.17
N GLY A 42 6.67 3.03 -1.91
CA GLY A 42 6.19 4.12 -1.06
C GLY A 42 4.66 4.32 -1.07
N ASP A 43 3.94 3.71 -2.01
CA ASP A 43 2.47 3.69 -1.95
C ASP A 43 2.03 2.90 -0.73
N PHE A 44 1.07 3.43 0.04
CA PHE A 44 0.64 2.82 1.30
C PHE A 44 -0.86 2.95 1.52
N LEU A 45 -1.39 2.07 2.38
CA LEU A 45 -2.72 2.21 2.96
C LEU A 45 -2.67 1.98 4.46
N ILE A 46 -3.62 2.56 5.16
CA ILE A 46 -3.85 2.33 6.58
C ILE A 46 -5.16 1.55 6.68
N ARG A 47 -5.12 0.42 7.37
CA ARG A 47 -6.25 -0.50 7.51
C ARG A 47 -6.36 -0.99 8.93
N ASP A 48 -7.50 -1.58 9.26
CA ASP A 48 -7.65 -2.37 10.47
C ASP A 48 -6.64 -3.52 10.49
N SER A 49 -6.11 -3.80 11.67
CA SER A 49 -5.22 -4.92 11.90
C SER A 49 -6.00 -6.23 11.87
N GLU A 50 -5.55 -7.18 11.04
CA GLU A 50 -6.14 -8.52 10.95
C GLU A 50 -5.81 -9.39 12.17
N SER A 51 -4.69 -9.12 12.84
CA SER A 51 -4.18 -9.94 13.95
C SER A 51 -4.47 -9.35 15.33
N SER A 52 -4.92 -8.11 15.41
CA SER A 52 -5.18 -7.44 16.69
C SER A 52 -6.40 -6.53 16.54
N PRO A 53 -7.59 -7.00 16.96
CA PRO A 53 -8.79 -6.17 17.00
C PRO A 53 -8.50 -4.94 17.87
N SER A 54 -8.80 -3.74 17.38
CA SER A 54 -8.46 -2.40 17.93
C SER A 54 -7.15 -1.75 17.49
N ASP A 55 -6.26 -2.48 16.81
CA ASP A 55 -5.04 -1.90 16.23
C ASP A 55 -5.21 -1.63 14.73
N PHE A 56 -4.33 -0.80 14.18
CA PHE A 56 -4.22 -0.53 12.76
C PHE A 56 -2.95 -1.16 12.17
N SER A 57 -2.86 -1.17 10.84
CA SER A 57 -1.67 -1.57 10.11
C SER A 57 -1.42 -0.63 8.94
N VAL A 58 -0.18 -0.14 8.83
CA VAL A 58 0.32 0.52 7.61
C VAL A 58 0.84 -0.56 6.68
N SER A 59 0.19 -0.74 5.54
CA SER A 59 0.64 -1.65 4.48
C SER A 59 1.35 -0.83 3.40
N LEU A 60 2.65 -1.06 3.23
CA LEU A 60 3.53 -0.28 2.37
C LEU A 60 4.03 -1.12 1.20
N LYS A 61 3.88 -0.60 -0.01
CA LYS A 61 4.49 -1.16 -1.21
C LYS A 61 6.00 -0.94 -1.15
N ALA A 62 6.75 -2.04 -1.16
CA ALA A 62 8.20 -2.04 -1.29
C ALA A 62 8.64 -2.88 -2.48
N SER A 63 9.89 -2.70 -2.91
CA SER A 63 10.58 -3.61 -3.82
C SER A 63 10.56 -5.04 -3.26
N GLY A 64 10.17 -6.01 -4.10
CA GLY A 64 10.00 -7.41 -3.68
C GLY A 64 8.70 -7.67 -2.92
N GLN A 65 8.66 -7.40 -1.62
CA GLN A 65 7.54 -7.77 -0.73
C GLN A 65 6.97 -6.56 0.00
N ASN A 66 5.64 -6.48 0.06
CA ASN A 66 4.96 -5.47 0.86
C ASN A 66 5.36 -5.57 2.34
N ARG A 67 5.55 -4.43 2.99
CA ARG A 67 5.88 -4.34 4.42
C ARG A 67 4.65 -3.92 5.19
N HIS A 68 4.40 -4.57 6.32
CA HIS A 68 3.27 -4.27 7.20
C HIS A 68 3.80 -3.81 8.56
N PHE A 69 3.40 -2.62 8.99
CA PHE A 69 3.79 -2.06 10.28
C PHE A 69 2.58 -1.95 11.18
N LYS A 70 2.67 -2.54 12.37
CA LYS A 70 1.63 -2.45 13.38
C LYS A 70 1.56 -1.02 13.92
N VAL A 71 0.36 -0.47 13.99
CA VAL A 71 0.06 0.79 14.66
C VAL A 71 -0.90 0.50 15.81
N GLN A 72 -0.46 0.74 17.03
CA GLN A 72 -1.25 0.50 18.24
C GLN A 72 -1.91 1.78 18.71
N LEU A 73 -3.15 1.69 19.19
CA LEU A 73 -3.83 2.80 19.86
C LEU A 73 -3.80 2.56 21.37
N VAL A 74 -2.94 3.29 22.08
CA VAL A 74 -2.76 3.17 23.54
C VAL A 74 -3.01 4.52 24.17
N ASP A 75 -3.98 4.61 25.08
CA ASP A 75 -4.38 5.84 25.77
C ASP A 75 -4.61 7.02 24.80
N ASN A 76 -5.33 6.77 23.69
CA ASN A 76 -5.57 7.72 22.60
C ASN A 76 -4.30 8.23 21.89
N VAL A 77 -3.20 7.50 21.96
CA VAL A 77 -1.94 7.80 21.26
C VAL A 77 -1.61 6.69 20.27
N TYR A 78 -1.35 7.07 19.02
CA TYR A 78 -0.94 6.16 17.96
C TYR A 78 0.55 5.82 18.10
N CYS A 79 0.86 4.54 18.21
CA CYS A 79 2.21 4.04 18.43
C CYS A 79 2.65 3.11 17.30
N ILE A 80 3.85 3.32 16.77
CA ILE A 80 4.48 2.43 15.78
C ILE A 80 5.94 2.21 16.17
N GLY A 81 6.26 0.98 16.54
CA GLY A 81 7.49 0.69 17.27
C GLY A 81 7.56 1.51 18.56
N GLN A 82 8.61 2.31 18.71
CA GLN A 82 8.82 3.19 19.88
C GLN A 82 8.33 4.62 19.65
N ARG A 83 7.84 4.96 18.45
CA ARG A 83 7.35 6.32 18.16
C ARG A 83 5.89 6.47 18.55
N ARG A 84 5.53 7.65 19.03
CA ARG A 84 4.21 8.01 19.54
C ARG A 84 3.72 9.27 18.85
N PHE A 85 2.45 9.27 18.43
CA PHE A 85 1.83 10.36 17.69
C PHE A 85 0.43 10.65 18.24
N PRO A 86 0.04 11.93 18.38
CA PRO A 86 -1.28 12.30 18.87
C PRO A 86 -2.41 12.00 17.87
N GLY A 87 -2.09 11.88 16.58
CA GLY A 87 -3.02 11.56 15.52
C GLY A 87 -2.38 10.78 14.37
N MET A 88 -3.23 10.22 13.51
CA MET A 88 -2.79 9.42 12.36
C MET A 88 -2.12 10.29 11.30
N ASP A 89 -2.59 11.52 11.10
CA ASP A 89 -2.02 12.46 10.13
C ASP A 89 -0.59 12.83 10.53
N GLU A 90 -0.31 13.06 11.80
CA GLU A 90 1.04 13.35 12.30
C GLU A 90 1.98 12.15 12.15
N LEU A 91 1.47 10.93 12.38
CA LEU A 91 2.22 9.70 12.11
C LEU A 91 2.61 9.63 10.63
N VAL A 92 1.65 9.85 9.73
CA VAL A 92 1.87 9.81 8.29
C VAL A 92 2.88 10.88 7.85
N GLU A 93 2.68 12.13 8.27
CA GLU A 93 3.55 13.25 7.94
C GLU A 93 4.98 13.06 8.46
N HIS A 94 5.14 12.43 9.62
CA HIS A 94 6.46 12.06 10.13
C HIS A 94 7.15 11.07 9.20
N TYR A 95 6.47 10.00 8.79
CA TYR A 95 7.07 8.94 7.96
C TYR A 95 7.12 9.24 6.45
N LYS A 96 6.54 10.36 6.02
CA LYS A 96 6.88 11.00 4.74
C LYS A 96 8.27 11.64 4.75
N LYS A 97 8.75 12.09 5.91
CA LYS A 97 10.02 12.84 6.07
C LYS A 97 11.14 12.00 6.68
N ALA A 98 10.80 11.00 7.49
CA ALA A 98 11.72 10.06 8.10
C ALA A 98 11.40 8.62 7.65
N PRO A 99 12.42 7.75 7.47
CA PRO A 99 12.17 6.40 7.02
C PRO A 99 11.37 5.60 8.06
N ILE A 100 10.32 4.91 7.61
CA ILE A 100 9.57 3.95 8.44
C ILE A 100 10.31 2.63 8.60
N PHE A 101 11.21 2.34 7.65
CA PHE A 101 12.06 1.17 7.65
C PHE A 101 13.40 1.49 7.02
N THR A 102 14.46 0.87 7.54
CA THR A 102 15.79 0.86 6.94
C THR A 102 16.32 -0.56 7.03
N ASN A 103 16.76 -1.14 5.91
CA ASN A 103 17.36 -2.47 5.91
C ASN A 103 18.89 -2.40 6.15
N GLU A 104 19.53 -3.58 6.18
CA GLU A 104 20.97 -3.74 6.38
C GLU A 104 21.80 -3.07 5.27
N HIS A 105 21.26 -2.98 4.06
CA HIS A 105 21.88 -2.30 2.91
C HIS A 105 21.65 -0.78 2.91
N ARG A 106 21.09 -0.21 3.99
CA ARG A 106 20.75 1.22 4.13
C ARG A 106 19.70 1.72 3.15
N GLU A 107 18.94 0.83 2.52
CA GLU A 107 17.75 1.20 1.75
C GLU A 107 16.68 1.68 2.72
N LYS A 108 16.02 2.78 2.37
CA LYS A 108 15.08 3.49 3.22
C LYS A 108 13.71 3.51 2.57
N LEU A 109 12.71 3.10 3.33
CA LEU A 109 11.32 3.20 2.88
C LEU A 109 10.62 4.35 3.60
N TYR A 110 9.80 5.07 2.84
CA TYR A 110 9.01 6.21 3.29
C TYR A 110 7.56 6.01 2.90
N LEU A 111 6.65 6.68 3.60
CA LEU A 111 5.28 6.83 3.14
C LEU A 111 5.26 7.89 2.05
N VAL A 112 4.82 7.57 0.84
CA VAL A 112 4.87 8.51 -0.30
C VAL A 112 3.46 8.93 -0.70
N ARG A 113 2.61 7.96 -1.07
CA ARG A 113 1.25 8.22 -1.55
C ARG A 113 0.26 7.29 -0.87
N ALA A 114 -0.76 7.89 -0.24
CA ALA A 114 -1.87 7.12 0.29
C ALA A 114 -2.72 6.58 -0.87
N LEU A 115 -3.05 5.30 -0.81
CA LEU A 115 -4.03 4.66 -1.67
C LEU A 115 -5.41 4.89 -1.04
N GLN A 116 -6.30 5.53 -1.80
CA GLN A 116 -7.69 5.75 -1.42
C GLN A 116 -8.54 4.55 -1.83
#